data_AF-A0A3N1T6E1-F1
#
_entry.id   AF-A0A3N1T6E1-F1
#
_cell.length_a   1.000
_cell.length_b   1.000
_cell.length_c   1.000
_cell.angle_alpha   90.00
_cell.angle_beta   90.00
_cell.angle_gamma   90.00
#
_symmetry.space_group_name_H-M   'P 1'
#
loop_
_entity.id
_entity.type
_entity.pdbx_description
1 polymer ?
#
loop_
_entity_poly.entity_id
_entity_poly.type
_entity_poly.pdbx_seq_one_letter_code
_entity_poly.pdbx_strand_id
1 'polypeptide(L)'
;MIAPSRCPVQEPFLHFNYDDSSQLHSLAEHIHNTADELPLTSAVPSGSDNLDDLDDRVRDIAGLITHLTTAAAFANRTVRRGRKPDSDTTQLKVTQLTRAVGALGHALADLGEAVGHAGVLHQLAASPRSIQRSEAIESTRALLHSRIDSARGRLNKTGARLHQAADRLTAPPALPRSTSPSVTTPHLRPSPAASRTR
;
A
#
# COMPACT_ATOMS: atom_id res chain seq x y z
N MET A 1 10.10 14.86 -58.19
CA MET A 1 10.79 14.11 -57.13
C MET A 1 11.04 15.05 -55.96
N ILE A 2 10.27 14.94 -54.88
CA ILE A 2 10.51 15.66 -53.61
C ILE A 2 10.38 14.62 -52.51
N ALA A 3 11.47 14.37 -51.78
CA ALA A 3 11.51 13.47 -50.64
C ALA A 3 10.99 14.21 -49.39
N PRO A 4 10.13 13.60 -48.55
CA PRO A 4 9.75 14.21 -47.29
C PRO A 4 10.86 14.01 -46.25
N SER A 5 11.39 15.13 -45.74
CA SER A 5 12.24 15.16 -44.55
C SER A 5 11.46 14.67 -43.34
N ARG A 6 11.91 13.56 -42.74
CA ARG A 6 11.43 13.08 -41.45
C ARG A 6 12.01 13.95 -40.34
N CYS A 7 11.15 14.69 -39.64
CA CYS A 7 11.49 15.22 -38.32
C CYS A 7 11.79 14.04 -37.37
N PRO A 8 12.89 14.07 -36.60
CA PRO A 8 13.03 13.17 -35.48
C PRO A 8 12.03 13.60 -34.40
N VAL A 9 11.09 12.71 -34.09
CA VAL A 9 10.27 12.81 -32.87
C VAL A 9 11.25 12.65 -31.71
N GLN A 10 11.54 13.75 -31.05
CA GLN A 10 12.27 13.76 -29.79
C GLN A 10 11.29 13.22 -28.74
N GLU A 11 11.28 11.89 -28.56
CA GLU A 11 10.66 11.30 -27.38
C GLU A 11 11.35 11.90 -26.14
N PRO A 12 10.61 12.49 -25.19
CA PRO A 12 11.18 12.75 -23.89
C PRO A 12 11.42 11.39 -23.24
N PHE A 13 12.64 10.89 -23.42
CA PHE A 13 13.21 9.82 -22.62
C PHE A 13 13.27 10.28 -21.16
N LEU A 14 12.15 10.18 -20.46
CA LEU A 14 12.16 9.93 -19.02
C LEU A 14 12.63 8.49 -18.83
N HIS A 15 13.92 8.27 -19.08
CA HIS A 15 14.62 7.06 -18.72
C HIS A 15 14.84 7.10 -17.19
N PHE A 16 13.75 7.05 -16.42
CA PHE A 16 13.80 6.71 -15.01
C PHE A 16 14.07 5.21 -14.93
N ASN A 17 15.32 4.82 -15.19
CA ASN A 17 15.81 3.51 -14.75
C ASN A 17 16.15 3.65 -13.26
N TYR A 18 15.12 3.91 -12.46
CA TYR A 18 15.19 3.84 -11.01
C TYR A 18 15.14 2.36 -10.67
N ASP A 19 16.07 1.89 -9.84
CA ASP A 19 16.02 0.53 -9.30
C ASP A 19 14.66 0.31 -8.62
N ASP A 20 13.99 -0.81 -8.95
CA ASP A 20 12.64 -1.12 -8.48
C ASP A 20 12.56 -1.12 -6.95
N SER A 21 13.67 -1.46 -6.29
CA SER A 21 13.83 -1.42 -4.84
C SER A 21 13.82 0.00 -4.27
N SER A 22 14.54 0.93 -4.90
CA SER A 22 14.69 2.32 -4.45
C SER A 22 13.36 3.05 -4.54
N GLN A 23 12.55 2.75 -5.56
CA GLN A 23 11.21 3.29 -5.69
C GLN A 23 10.28 2.82 -4.56
N LEU A 24 10.33 1.53 -4.20
CA LEU A 24 9.51 1.01 -3.10
C LEU A 24 9.97 1.56 -1.74
N HIS A 25 11.27 1.79 -1.56
CA HIS A 25 11.81 2.37 -0.33
C HIS A 25 11.38 3.83 -0.15
N SER A 26 11.55 4.67 -1.18
CA SER A 26 11.12 6.08 -1.15
C SER A 26 9.61 6.21 -0.92
N LEU A 27 8.83 5.32 -1.52
CA LEU A 27 7.39 5.27 -1.26
C LEU A 27 7.06 4.86 0.18
N ALA A 28 7.77 3.86 0.70
CA ALA A 28 7.56 3.39 2.06
C ALA A 28 7.88 4.50 3.06
N GLU A 29 8.96 5.25 2.86
CA GLU A 29 9.30 6.44 3.65
C GLU A 29 8.22 7.50 3.55
N HIS A 30 7.75 7.82 2.33
CA HIS A 30 6.68 8.79 2.16
C HIS A 30 5.42 8.38 2.94
N ILE A 31 5.00 7.12 2.87
CA ILE A 31 3.83 6.62 3.62
C ILE A 31 4.04 6.71 5.13
N HIS A 32 5.25 6.49 5.65
CA HIS A 32 5.56 6.68 7.07
C HIS A 32 5.50 8.15 7.45
N ASN A 33 6.12 9.04 6.68
CA ASN A 33 6.06 10.48 6.92
C ASN A 33 4.61 10.98 6.94
N THR A 34 3.78 10.55 5.98
CA THR A 34 2.34 10.85 5.99
C THR A 34 1.63 10.33 7.24
N ALA A 35 2.02 9.16 7.76
CA ALA A 35 1.44 8.60 8.98
C ALA A 35 1.84 9.36 10.25
N ASP A 36 3.10 9.80 10.34
CA ASP A 36 3.65 10.58 11.44
C ASP A 36 3.09 12.00 11.47
N GLU A 37 2.79 12.54 10.30
CA GLU A 37 2.18 13.85 10.13
C GLU A 37 0.65 13.87 10.32
N LEU A 38 0.00 12.71 10.50
CA LEU A 38 -1.40 12.70 10.93
C LEU A 38 -1.50 13.37 12.31
N PRO A 39 -2.48 14.27 12.52
CA PRO A 39 -2.54 15.08 13.73
C PRO A 39 -2.48 14.23 15.00
N LEU A 40 -1.55 14.57 15.89
CA LEU A 40 -1.46 14.01 17.22
C LEU A 40 -2.54 14.68 18.07
N THR A 41 -3.61 13.94 18.36
CA THR A 41 -4.81 14.42 19.05
C THR A 41 -4.58 14.83 20.51
N SER A 42 -3.33 14.79 21.01
CA SER A 42 -2.93 15.23 22.35
C SER A 42 -2.73 16.75 22.47
N ALA A 43 -2.54 17.46 21.35
CA ALA A 43 -2.45 18.92 21.35
C ALA A 43 -3.80 19.50 20.94
N VAL A 44 -4.52 20.09 21.88
CA VAL A 44 -5.69 20.92 21.57
C VAL A 44 -5.17 22.21 20.91
N PRO A 45 -5.57 22.47 19.66
CA PRO A 45 -6.19 23.73 19.35
C PRO A 45 -7.50 23.56 18.57
N SER A 46 -8.40 24.51 18.82
CA SER A 46 -9.60 24.91 18.09
C SER A 46 -9.97 24.11 16.82
N GLY A 47 -11.18 23.58 16.78
CA GLY A 47 -11.68 22.67 15.72
C GLY A 47 -11.78 23.19 14.28
N SER A 48 -11.23 24.36 13.94
CA SER A 48 -11.05 24.79 12.53
C SER A 48 -9.77 24.21 11.93
N ASP A 49 -8.65 24.32 12.66
CA ASP A 49 -7.32 24.02 12.14
C ASP A 49 -7.18 22.51 11.88
N ASN A 50 -7.86 21.69 12.69
CA ASN A 50 -7.88 20.24 12.54
C ASN A 50 -8.63 19.75 11.29
N LEU A 51 -9.56 20.54 10.73
CA LEU A 51 -10.32 20.12 9.55
C LEU A 51 -9.52 20.37 8.27
N ASP A 52 -8.84 21.51 8.19
CA ASP A 52 -7.95 21.84 7.08
C ASP A 52 -6.76 20.87 7.04
N ASP A 53 -6.15 20.59 8.20
CA ASP A 53 -5.10 19.57 8.32
C ASP A 53 -5.61 18.20 7.84
N LEU A 54 -6.81 17.79 8.23
CA LEU A 54 -7.37 16.50 7.84
C LEU A 54 -7.67 16.43 6.33
N ASP A 55 -8.17 17.52 5.75
CA ASP A 55 -8.41 17.67 4.31
C ASP A 55 -7.10 17.58 3.50
N ASP A 56 -6.04 18.24 3.96
CA ASP A 56 -4.72 18.14 3.35
C ASP A 56 -4.17 16.70 3.41
N ARG A 57 -4.36 15.98 4.53
CA ARG A 57 -3.97 14.56 4.62
C ARG A 57 -4.78 13.65 3.72
N VAL A 58 -6.07 13.93 3.54
CA VAL A 58 -6.91 13.22 2.57
C VAL A 58 -6.39 13.45 1.14
N ARG A 59 -6.00 14.69 0.80
CA ARG A 59 -5.40 15.01 -0.51
C ARG A 59 -4.07 14.30 -0.72
N ASP A 60 -3.17 14.32 0.26
CA ASP A 60 -1.87 13.65 0.20
C ASP A 60 -2.03 12.15 -0.10
N ILE A 61 -2.89 11.47 0.66
CA ILE A 61 -3.11 10.03 0.48
C ILE A 61 -3.81 9.73 -0.87
N ALA A 62 -4.74 10.58 -1.31
CA ALA A 62 -5.33 10.45 -2.64
C ALA A 62 -4.27 10.64 -3.77
N GLY A 63 -3.33 11.56 -3.56
CA GLY A 63 -2.15 11.75 -4.40
C GLY A 63 -1.28 10.49 -4.48
N LEU A 64 -1.00 9.87 -3.33
CA LEU A 64 -0.27 8.60 -3.24
C LEU A 64 -0.99 7.47 -4.00
N ILE A 65 -2.30 7.33 -3.86
CA ILE A 65 -3.09 6.32 -4.59
C ILE A 65 -2.95 6.52 -6.10
N THR A 66 -3.08 7.76 -6.57
CA THR A 66 -2.93 8.10 -7.99
C THR A 66 -1.54 7.75 -8.50
N HIS A 67 -0.51 8.12 -7.75
CA HIS A 67 0.88 7.83 -8.08
C HIS A 67 1.13 6.32 -8.19
N LEU A 68 0.67 5.55 -7.21
CA LEU A 68 0.86 4.09 -7.18
C LEU A 68 0.10 3.36 -8.27
N THR A 69 -1.12 3.79 -8.54
CA THR A 69 -1.94 3.23 -9.61
C THR A 69 -1.25 3.47 -10.96
N THR A 70 -0.69 4.66 -11.17
CA THR A 70 0.07 5.00 -12.38
C THR A 70 1.34 4.16 -12.50
N ALA A 71 2.10 4.01 -11.41
CA ALA A 71 3.31 3.19 -11.37
C ALA A 71 3.00 1.70 -11.66
N ALA A 72 1.93 1.15 -11.07
CA ALA A 72 1.49 -0.22 -11.31
C ALA A 72 1.04 -0.42 -12.78
N ALA A 73 0.29 0.53 -13.34
CA ALA A 73 -0.14 0.48 -14.73
C ALA A 73 1.05 0.54 -15.70
N PHE A 74 2.06 1.37 -15.41
CA PHE A 74 3.28 1.45 -16.20
C PHE A 74 4.07 0.14 -16.15
N ALA A 75 4.34 -0.40 -14.95
CA ALA A 75 5.02 -1.68 -14.78
C ALA A 75 4.27 -2.86 -15.43
N ASN A 76 2.93 -2.87 -15.41
CA ASN A 76 2.16 -3.90 -16.09
C ASN A 76 2.27 -3.80 -17.64
N ARG A 77 2.39 -2.59 -18.20
CA ARG A 77 2.56 -2.39 -19.65
C ARG A 77 3.93 -2.84 -20.13
N THR A 78 4.99 -2.71 -19.31
CA THR A 78 6.33 -3.18 -19.68
C THR A 78 6.37 -4.70 -19.82
N VAL A 79 5.72 -5.44 -18.91
CA VAL A 79 5.55 -6.91 -19.00
C VAL A 79 4.85 -7.32 -20.29
N ARG A 80 3.71 -6.69 -20.61
CA ARG A 80 2.90 -7.04 -21.79
C ARG A 80 3.61 -6.81 -23.12
N ARG A 81 4.61 -5.93 -23.18
CA ARG A 81 5.37 -5.62 -24.40
C ARG A 81 6.56 -6.55 -24.65
N GLY A 82 6.74 -7.61 -23.84
CA GLY A 82 7.73 -8.66 -24.10
C GLY A 82 9.19 -8.22 -23.96
N ARG A 83 9.46 -7.11 -23.26
CA ARG A 83 10.82 -6.59 -23.06
C ARG A 83 11.42 -7.23 -21.79
N LYS A 84 12.13 -8.36 -21.98
CA LYS A 84 13.09 -9.02 -21.05
C LYS A 84 12.54 -9.88 -19.87
N PRO A 85 13.38 -10.81 -19.33
CA PRO A 85 12.99 -11.96 -18.49
C PRO A 85 12.78 -11.68 -16.99
N ASP A 86 12.55 -10.42 -16.59
CA ASP A 86 12.26 -10.03 -15.19
C ASP A 86 10.75 -9.98 -14.89
N SER A 87 9.98 -10.89 -15.50
CA SER A 87 8.52 -10.96 -15.36
C SER A 87 8.09 -11.12 -13.90
N ASP A 88 8.85 -11.91 -13.13
CA ASP A 88 8.52 -12.27 -11.75
C ASP A 88 8.75 -11.08 -10.80
N THR A 89 9.87 -10.38 -10.97
CA THR A 89 10.22 -9.14 -10.27
C THR A 89 9.17 -8.05 -10.54
N THR A 90 8.80 -7.88 -11.81
CA THR A 90 7.80 -6.87 -12.21
C THR A 90 6.40 -7.24 -11.71
N GLN A 91 6.02 -8.53 -11.75
CA GLN A 91 4.73 -9.01 -11.24
C GLN A 91 4.65 -8.86 -9.72
N LEU A 92 5.73 -9.14 -8.99
CA LEU A 92 5.83 -8.89 -7.56
C LEU A 92 5.63 -7.40 -7.28
N LYS A 93 6.33 -6.51 -7.99
CA LYS A 93 6.16 -5.06 -7.86
C LYS A 93 4.72 -4.61 -8.08
N VAL A 94 4.08 -5.00 -9.20
CA VAL A 94 2.68 -4.65 -9.50
C VAL A 94 1.74 -5.14 -8.39
N THR A 95 1.98 -6.35 -7.88
CA THR A 95 1.19 -6.91 -6.78
C THR A 95 1.32 -6.09 -5.50
N GLN A 96 2.55 -5.68 -5.14
CA GLN A 96 2.78 -4.88 -3.93
C GLN A 96 2.19 -3.47 -4.04
N LEU A 97 2.36 -2.82 -5.20
CA LEU A 97 1.76 -1.50 -5.46
C LEU A 97 0.22 -1.56 -5.37
N THR A 98 -0.40 -2.58 -5.96
CA THR A 98 -1.86 -2.75 -5.92
C THR A 98 -2.37 -3.01 -4.50
N ARG A 99 -1.65 -3.81 -3.72
CA ARG A 99 -1.98 -4.04 -2.30
C ARG A 99 -1.83 -2.77 -1.47
N ALA A 100 -0.81 -1.96 -1.73
CA ALA A 100 -0.62 -0.68 -1.08
C ALA A 100 -1.78 0.28 -1.40
N VAL A 101 -2.19 0.39 -2.68
CA VAL A 101 -3.37 1.17 -3.08
C VAL A 101 -4.62 0.75 -2.29
N GLY A 102 -4.89 -0.55 -2.18
CA GLY A 102 -6.04 -1.03 -1.39
C GLY A 102 -5.97 -0.62 0.08
N ALA A 103 -4.78 -0.71 0.70
CA ALA A 103 -4.59 -0.31 2.09
C ALA A 103 -4.71 1.22 2.30
N LEU A 104 -4.19 2.02 1.36
CA LEU A 104 -4.37 3.48 1.35
C LEU A 104 -5.84 3.86 1.16
N GLY A 105 -6.59 3.13 0.32
CA GLY A 105 -8.03 3.32 0.18
C GLY A 105 -8.81 3.09 1.48
N HIS A 106 -8.41 2.08 2.26
CA HIS A 106 -8.99 1.89 3.60
C HIS A 106 -8.59 3.01 4.58
N ALA A 107 -7.36 3.51 4.52
CA ALA A 107 -6.95 4.65 5.33
C ALA A 107 -7.74 5.92 4.97
N LEU A 108 -7.99 6.17 3.68
CA LEU A 108 -8.87 7.26 3.23
C LEU A 108 -10.29 7.12 3.74
N ALA A 109 -10.84 5.90 3.75
CA ALA A 109 -12.18 5.68 4.30
C ALA A 109 -12.23 6.03 5.80
N ASP A 110 -11.24 5.59 6.58
CA ASP A 110 -11.13 5.94 8.00
C ASP A 110 -11.00 7.47 8.19
N LEU A 111 -10.21 8.16 7.38
CA LEU A 111 -10.10 9.63 7.44
C LEU A 111 -11.37 10.35 6.98
N GLY A 112 -12.09 9.83 5.99
CA GLY A 112 -13.39 10.37 5.58
C GLY A 112 -14.43 10.27 6.70
N GLU A 113 -14.44 9.18 7.46
CA GLU A 113 -15.25 9.07 8.66
C GLU A 113 -14.80 10.05 9.76
N ALA A 114 -13.49 10.24 9.93
CA ALA A 114 -12.95 11.26 10.85
C ALA A 114 -13.44 12.67 10.48
N VAL A 115 -13.43 13.05 9.20
CA VAL A 115 -14.00 14.32 8.72
C VAL A 115 -15.47 14.45 9.11
N GLY A 116 -16.24 13.37 8.95
CA GLY A 116 -17.65 13.32 9.39
C GLY A 116 -17.80 13.61 10.89
N HIS A 117 -16.99 12.99 11.74
CA HIS A 117 -17.01 13.24 13.18
C HIS A 117 -16.58 14.66 13.55
N ALA A 118 -15.58 15.22 12.86
CA ALA A 118 -15.17 16.62 13.04
C ALA A 118 -16.32 17.59 12.69
N GLY A 119 -17.06 17.31 11.61
CA GLY A 119 -18.27 18.06 11.24
C GLY A 119 -19.36 18.00 12.31
N VAL A 120 -19.61 16.83 12.90
CA VAL A 120 -20.56 16.67 14.02
C VAL A 120 -20.10 17.47 15.24
N LEU A 121 -18.80 17.45 15.58
CA LEU A 121 -18.25 18.25 16.67
C LEU A 121 -18.47 19.76 16.45
N HIS A 122 -18.32 20.22 15.21
CA HIS A 122 -18.60 21.62 14.84
C HIS A 122 -20.07 21.99 15.09
N GLN A 123 -21.00 21.13 14.68
CA GLN A 123 -22.44 21.34 14.92
C GLN A 123 -22.80 21.32 16.41
N LEU A 124 -22.22 20.37 17.17
CA LEU A 124 -22.40 20.30 18.62
C LEU A 124 -21.83 21.56 19.29
N ALA A 125 -20.69 22.09 18.83
CA ALA A 125 -20.10 23.31 19.36
C ALA A 125 -21.05 24.52 19.25
N ALA A 126 -21.81 24.63 18.15
CA ALA A 126 -22.81 25.67 17.95
C ALA A 126 -24.11 25.49 18.76
N SER A 127 -24.35 24.28 19.30
CA SER A 127 -25.57 23.96 20.04
C SER A 127 -25.56 24.50 21.48
N PRO A 128 -26.74 24.79 22.09
CA PRO A 128 -26.83 25.24 23.47
C PRO A 128 -26.20 24.27 24.47
N ARG A 129 -25.60 24.80 25.55
CA ARG A 129 -24.94 23.97 26.57
C ARG A 129 -25.95 23.07 27.29
N SER A 130 -25.67 21.77 27.34
CA SER A 130 -26.42 20.77 28.11
C SER A 130 -25.49 19.61 28.49
N ILE A 131 -25.88 18.79 29.48
CA ILE A 131 -25.11 17.59 29.87
C ILE A 131 -25.04 16.60 28.70
N GLN A 132 -26.17 16.36 28.04
CA GLN A 132 -26.26 15.50 26.85
C GLN A 132 -25.32 15.97 25.73
N ARG A 133 -25.18 17.28 25.52
CA ARG A 133 -24.22 17.84 24.56
C ARG A 133 -22.79 17.52 24.94
N SER A 134 -22.41 17.66 26.21
CA SER A 134 -21.05 17.36 26.67
C SER A 134 -20.72 15.87 26.49
N GLU A 135 -21.65 14.97 26.80
CA GLU A 135 -21.49 13.53 26.56
C GLU A 135 -21.36 13.21 25.06
N ALA A 136 -22.18 13.83 24.22
CA ALA A 136 -22.11 13.67 22.77
C ALA A 136 -20.78 14.18 22.19
N ILE A 137 -20.27 15.30 22.69
CA ILE A 137 -18.95 15.84 22.30
C ILE A 137 -17.85 14.84 22.66
N GLU A 138 -17.86 14.30 23.87
CA GLU A 138 -16.82 13.37 24.31
C GLU A 138 -16.84 12.06 23.53
N SER A 139 -18.03 11.48 23.34
CA SER A 139 -18.23 10.28 22.52
C SER A 139 -17.76 10.51 21.07
N THR A 140 -18.11 11.65 20.48
CA THR A 140 -17.72 11.97 19.09
C THR A 140 -16.21 12.20 18.97
N ARG A 141 -15.56 12.80 19.98
CA ARG A 141 -14.09 12.91 20.03
C ARG A 141 -13.41 11.55 20.09
N ALA A 142 -13.93 10.64 20.91
CA ALA A 142 -13.39 9.28 20.99
C ALA A 142 -13.47 8.55 19.63
N LEU A 143 -14.58 8.69 18.91
CA LEU A 143 -14.73 8.13 17.56
C LEU A 143 -13.77 8.76 16.56
N LEU A 144 -13.66 10.09 16.56
CA LEU A 144 -12.69 10.82 15.74
C LEU A 144 -11.26 10.30 15.96
N HIS A 145 -10.84 10.18 17.22
CA HIS A 145 -9.50 9.69 17.58
C HIS A 145 -9.29 8.25 17.09
N SER A 146 -10.26 7.38 17.34
CA SER A 146 -10.20 5.97 16.91
C SER A 146 -10.01 5.84 15.40
N ARG A 147 -10.59 6.73 14.61
CA ARG A 147 -10.45 6.73 13.14
C ARG A 147 -9.08 7.23 12.67
N ILE A 148 -8.58 8.31 13.28
CA ILE A 148 -7.22 8.81 13.00
C ILE A 148 -6.17 7.75 13.34
N ASP A 149 -6.30 7.10 14.50
CA ASP A 149 -5.37 6.04 14.92
C ASP A 149 -5.46 4.81 14.01
N SER A 150 -6.66 4.45 13.55
CA SER A 150 -6.84 3.37 12.59
C SER A 150 -6.17 3.68 11.25
N ALA A 151 -6.36 4.90 10.73
CA ALA A 151 -5.69 5.36 9.51
C ALA A 151 -4.16 5.31 9.67
N ARG A 152 -3.62 5.90 10.76
CA ARG A 152 -2.18 5.87 11.08
C ARG A 152 -1.63 4.45 11.13
N GLY A 153 -2.31 3.55 11.84
CA GLY A 153 -1.92 2.15 11.95
C GLY A 153 -1.89 1.43 10.60
N ARG A 154 -2.84 1.72 9.70
CA ARG A 154 -2.86 1.17 8.34
C ARG A 154 -1.72 1.72 7.48
N LEU A 155 -1.45 3.02 7.54
CA LEU A 155 -0.36 3.64 6.79
C LEU A 155 0.99 3.04 7.21
N ASN A 156 1.29 3.02 8.51
CA ASN A 156 2.52 2.43 9.04
C ASN A 156 2.68 0.96 8.64
N LYS A 157 1.62 0.16 8.76
CA LYS A 157 1.65 -1.25 8.34
C LYS A 157 1.90 -1.40 6.83
N THR A 158 1.39 -0.47 6.02
CA THR A 158 1.57 -0.47 4.56
C THR A 158 2.98 -0.06 4.18
N GLY A 159 3.51 1.01 4.77
CA GLY A 159 4.90 1.43 4.61
C GLY A 159 5.87 0.31 4.99
N ALA A 160 5.68 -0.31 6.15
CA ALA A 160 6.54 -1.42 6.60
C ALA A 160 6.53 -2.62 5.62
N ARG A 161 5.37 -2.93 5.03
CA ARG A 161 5.26 -4.00 4.01
C ARG A 161 5.98 -3.64 2.72
N LEU A 162 5.96 -2.36 2.32
CA LEU A 162 6.66 -1.89 1.14
C LEU A 162 8.17 -1.88 1.34
N HIS A 163 8.67 -1.50 2.53
CA HIS A 163 10.09 -1.68 2.88
C HIS A 163 10.50 -3.15 2.78
N GLN A 164 9.76 -4.06 3.42
CA GLN A 164 10.05 -5.49 3.34
C GLN A 164 10.01 -6.03 1.89
N ALA A 165 9.15 -5.46 1.04
CA ALA A 165 9.12 -5.81 -0.37
C ALA A 165 10.36 -5.27 -1.11
N ALA A 166 10.77 -4.03 -0.84
CA ALA A 166 11.99 -3.44 -1.38
C ALA A 166 13.23 -4.27 -1.01
N ASP A 167 13.34 -4.67 0.26
CA ASP A 167 14.46 -5.49 0.77
C ASP A 167 14.54 -6.86 0.08
N ARG A 168 13.40 -7.44 -0.28
CA ARG A 168 13.34 -8.70 -1.02
C ARG A 168 13.77 -8.55 -2.48
N LEU A 169 13.64 -7.36 -3.05
CA LEU A 169 14.09 -7.05 -4.41
C LEU A 169 15.60 -6.80 -4.47
N THR A 170 16.21 -6.29 -3.39
CA THR A 170 17.66 -6.10 -3.27
C THR A 170 18.41 -7.34 -2.79
N ALA A 171 17.73 -8.27 -2.11
CA ALA A 171 18.33 -9.50 -1.66
C ALA A 171 18.88 -10.33 -2.85
N PRO A 172 20.12 -10.85 -2.77
CA PRO A 172 20.64 -11.76 -3.78
C PRO A 172 19.69 -12.95 -3.96
N PRO A 173 19.51 -13.48 -5.19
CA PRO A 173 18.70 -14.67 -5.39
C PRO A 173 19.24 -15.76 -4.48
N ALA A 174 18.39 -16.22 -3.55
CA ALA A 174 18.75 -17.29 -2.66
C ALA A 174 19.20 -18.47 -3.53
N LEU A 175 20.44 -18.96 -3.30
CA LEU A 175 20.93 -20.16 -3.94
C LEU A 175 19.82 -21.22 -3.87
N PRO A 176 19.46 -21.88 -4.98
CA PRO A 176 18.46 -22.93 -4.94
C PRO A 176 18.92 -23.89 -3.86
N ARG A 177 18.10 -24.03 -2.80
CA ARG A 177 18.35 -25.07 -1.80
C ARG A 177 18.43 -26.34 -2.60
N SER A 178 19.62 -26.91 -2.72
CA SER A 178 19.78 -28.27 -3.22
C SER A 178 18.82 -29.09 -2.40
N THR A 179 17.71 -29.50 -3.02
CA THR A 179 16.94 -30.65 -2.58
C THR A 179 17.94 -31.77 -2.57
N SER A 180 18.54 -32.01 -1.40
CA SER A 180 19.26 -33.23 -1.13
C SER A 180 18.33 -34.35 -1.56
N PRO A 181 18.73 -35.26 -2.46
CA PRO A 181 17.89 -36.41 -2.78
C PRO A 181 17.72 -37.17 -1.47
N SER A 182 16.54 -37.02 -0.86
CA SER A 182 16.11 -37.95 0.17
C SER A 182 16.05 -39.30 -0.54
N VAL A 183 17.01 -40.15 -0.22
CA VAL A 183 17.10 -41.51 -0.71
C VAL A 183 15.74 -42.16 -0.51
N THR A 184 15.02 -42.35 -1.62
CA THR A 184 13.81 -43.17 -1.66
C THR A 184 14.25 -44.60 -1.39
N THR A 185 14.17 -45.03 -0.14
CA THR A 185 14.12 -46.46 0.17
C THR A 185 12.89 -47.04 -0.52
N PRO A 186 13.03 -48.04 -1.41
CA PRO A 186 11.89 -48.66 -2.06
C PRO A 186 11.08 -49.43 -1.01
N HIS A 187 9.86 -48.98 -0.75
CA HIS A 187 8.89 -49.76 0.01
C HIS A 187 8.51 -50.97 -0.85
N LEU A 188 9.02 -52.15 -0.48
CA LEU A 188 8.61 -53.42 -1.06
C LEU A 188 7.08 -53.56 -0.95
N ARG A 189 6.43 -53.73 -2.10
CA ARG A 189 5.03 -54.09 -2.24
C ARG A 189 4.84 -55.54 -1.79
N PRO A 190 4.02 -55.86 -0.78
CA PRO A 190 3.66 -57.24 -0.50
C PRO A 190 2.68 -57.73 -1.58
N SER A 191 3.08 -58.77 -2.30
CA SER A 191 2.23 -59.54 -3.21
C SER A 191 1.45 -60.58 -2.39
N PRO A 192 0.10 -60.63 -2.43
CA PRO A 192 -0.64 -61.74 -1.85
C PRO A 192 -0.58 -62.94 -2.80
N ALA A 193 0.17 -63.96 -2.41
CA ALA A 193 0.15 -65.26 -3.06
C ALA A 193 -1.19 -65.97 -2.78
N ALA A 194 -1.91 -66.30 -3.84
CA ALA A 194 -2.96 -67.31 -3.78
C ALA A 194 -2.32 -68.67 -3.47
N SER A 195 -2.75 -69.31 -2.38
CA SER A 195 -2.49 -70.73 -2.13
C SER A 195 -3.82 -71.41 -1.81
N ARG A 196 -4.15 -72.34 -2.71
CA ARG A 196 -5.32 -73.21 -2.75
C ARG A 196 -4.95 -74.52 -2.05
N THR A 197 -5.70 -74.97 -1.05
CA THR A 197 -6.03 -76.40 -0.80
C THR A 197 -6.96 -76.56 0.40
N ARG A 198 -8.17 -77.09 0.18
CA ARG A 198 -8.57 -78.45 0.58
C ARG A 198 -9.83 -78.85 -0.17
#